data_AF-A0A2N5FI48-F1
#
_entry.id   AF-A0A2N5FI48-F1
#
_cell.length_a   1.000
_cell.length_b   1.000
_cell.length_c   1.000
_cell.angle_alpha   90.00
_cell.angle_beta   90.00
_cell.angle_gamma   90.00
#
_symmetry.space_group_name_H-M   'P 1'
#
loop_
_entity.id
_entity.type
_entity.pdbx_description
1 polymer ?
#
loop_
_entity_poly.entity_id
_entity_poly.type
_entity_poly.pdbx_seq_one_letter_code
_entity_poly.pdbx_strand_id
1 'polypeptide(L)'
;MEIIDFILSNPLVVAGFIFVLSSLFGKKGKEKKQRRQKEKQSSAETVSLPSNDENVKKPVHHESMKDAIETIESRYHSAKKDISELGAEIGSAINENQLTNQIEPKSSLHKRQKTSAAINRENAVQGFIWSEILGPPRSKKPHSRTKR
;
A
#
# COMPACT_ATOMS: atom_id res chain seq x y z
N MET A 1 -4.59 21.05 27.31
CA MET A 1 -5.52 22.16 27.03
C MET A 1 -4.77 23.46 26.79
N GLU A 2 -3.69 23.75 27.55
CA GLU A 2 -2.92 25.00 27.45
C GLU A 2 -2.43 25.42 26.05
N ILE A 3 -2.02 24.48 25.20
CA ILE A 3 -1.57 24.79 23.83
C ILE A 3 -2.74 25.25 22.94
N ILE A 4 -3.92 24.66 23.12
CA ILE A 4 -5.13 25.03 22.38
C ILE A 4 -5.59 26.41 22.84
N ASP A 5 -5.51 26.67 24.14
CA ASP A 5 -5.85 27.97 24.73
C ASP A 5 -4.86 29.07 24.30
N PHE A 6 -3.56 28.75 24.19
CA PHE A 6 -2.54 29.66 23.64
C PHE A 6 -2.80 30.02 22.17
N ILE A 7 -3.19 29.03 21.35
CA ILE A 7 -3.50 29.27 19.93
C ILE A 7 -4.75 30.15 19.79
N LEU A 8 -5.81 29.89 20.58
CA LEU A 8 -7.09 30.59 20.49
C LEU A 8 -7.11 31.96 21.19
N SER A 9 -6.24 32.19 22.19
CA SER A 9 -6.16 33.46 22.92
C SER A 9 -5.52 34.59 22.13
N ASN A 10 -4.78 34.29 21.06
CA ASN A 10 -4.14 35.28 20.22
C ASN A 10 -4.65 35.24 18.77
N PRO A 11 -5.47 36.21 18.32
CA PRO A 11 -6.04 36.22 16.98
C PRO A 11 -4.98 36.24 15.86
N LEU A 12 -3.78 36.78 16.11
CA LEU A 12 -2.67 36.74 15.16
C LEU A 12 -2.11 35.32 14.99
N VAL A 13 -2.05 34.55 16.07
CA VAL A 13 -1.58 33.15 16.04
C VAL A 13 -2.59 32.27 15.32
N VAL A 14 -3.89 32.46 15.58
CA VAL A 14 -4.97 31.78 14.84
C VAL A 14 -4.86 32.05 13.34
N ALA A 15 -4.72 33.32 12.93
CA ALA A 15 -4.63 33.69 11.53
C ALA A 15 -3.39 33.07 10.84
N GLY A 16 -2.24 33.08 11.51
CA GLY A 16 -1.02 32.44 11.02
C GLY A 16 -1.15 30.92 10.89
N PHE A 17 -1.78 30.27 11.88
CA PHE A 17 -2.02 28.83 11.87
C PHE A 17 -2.96 28.42 10.72
N ILE A 18 -4.07 29.13 10.53
CA ILE A 18 -4.99 28.92 9.40
C ILE A 18 -4.26 29.13 8.08
N PHE A 19 -3.42 30.16 7.95
CA PHE A 19 -2.64 30.41 6.74
C PHE A 19 -1.70 29.24 6.40
N VAL A 20 -0.98 28.69 7.37
CA VAL A 20 -0.09 27.53 7.18
C VAL A 20 -0.88 26.29 6.78
N LEU A 21 -2.01 26.01 7.47
CA LEU A 21 -2.89 24.91 7.11
C LEU A 21 -3.49 25.09 5.70
N SER A 22 -3.97 26.30 5.36
CA SER A 22 -4.48 26.62 4.03
C SER A 22 -3.40 26.49 2.95
N SER A 23 -2.14 26.78 3.24
CA SER A 23 -1.02 26.56 2.30
C SER A 23 -0.75 25.07 2.06
N LEU A 24 -0.95 24.22 3.06
CA LEU A 24 -0.77 22.76 2.93
C LEU A 24 -1.94 22.10 2.19
N PHE A 25 -3.17 22.58 2.42
CA PHE A 25 -4.39 21.98 1.85
C PHE A 25 -4.91 22.68 0.58
N GLY A 26 -4.40 23.88 0.24
CA GLY A 26 -4.90 24.73 -0.84
C GLY A 26 -4.41 24.41 -2.27
N LYS A 27 -3.59 23.37 -2.47
CA LYS A 27 -3.10 22.99 -3.80
C LYS A 27 -4.01 21.94 -4.46
N LYS A 28 -5.25 22.32 -4.81
CA LYS A 28 -6.05 21.60 -5.82
C LYS A 28 -6.92 22.57 -6.61
N GLY A 29 -6.63 22.70 -7.90
CA GLY A 29 -7.55 23.25 -8.90
C GLY A 29 -7.40 24.74 -9.24
N LYS A 30 -6.43 25.05 -10.10
CA LYS A 30 -6.58 26.18 -11.06
C LYS A 30 -6.26 25.69 -12.46
N GLU A 31 -7.12 24.80 -12.98
CA GLU A 31 -7.17 24.55 -14.42
C GLU A 31 -7.97 25.67 -15.09
N LYS A 32 -7.23 26.52 -15.79
CA LYS A 32 -7.76 27.50 -16.74
C LYS A 32 -8.44 26.75 -17.89
N LYS A 33 -9.76 26.60 -17.86
CA LYS A 33 -10.55 26.23 -19.06
C LYS A 33 -10.78 27.47 -19.93
N GLN A 34 -9.82 27.73 -20.80
CA GLN A 34 -10.02 28.47 -22.05
C GLN A 34 -9.17 27.80 -23.12
N ARG A 35 -9.80 27.00 -23.98
CA ARG A 35 -9.59 27.02 -25.44
C ARG A 35 -10.37 25.90 -26.15
N ARG A 36 -11.30 26.38 -27.00
CA ARG A 36 -11.54 25.97 -28.39
C ARG A 36 -12.30 24.67 -28.65
N GLN A 37 -13.58 24.87 -28.95
CA GLN A 37 -14.27 24.29 -30.10
C GLN A 37 -13.31 23.97 -31.25
N LYS A 38 -13.31 22.71 -31.71
CA LYS A 38 -13.34 22.40 -33.15
C LYS A 38 -13.95 21.03 -33.37
N GLU A 39 -15.16 21.11 -33.89
CA GLU A 39 -15.92 20.10 -34.60
C GLU A 39 -15.05 19.33 -35.61
N LYS A 40 -15.15 18.00 -35.61
CA LYS A 40 -14.89 17.16 -36.78
C LYS A 40 -15.71 15.87 -36.66
N GLN A 41 -16.70 15.78 -37.53
CA GLN A 41 -17.39 14.56 -37.93
C GLN A 41 -16.39 13.53 -38.46
N SER A 42 -16.59 12.25 -38.14
CA SER A 42 -16.49 11.18 -39.14
C SER A 42 -17.20 9.91 -38.69
N SER A 43 -18.16 9.53 -39.51
CA SER A 43 -18.65 8.20 -39.88
C SER A 43 -18.86 7.09 -38.85
N ALA A 44 -20.10 6.61 -38.89
CA ALA A 44 -20.56 5.29 -38.54
C ALA A 44 -19.59 4.16 -38.94
N GLU A 45 -19.37 3.23 -38.01
CA GLU A 45 -19.17 1.83 -38.37
C GLU A 45 -19.89 0.95 -37.34
N THR A 46 -20.91 0.27 -37.84
CA THR A 46 -21.70 -0.74 -37.16
C THR A 46 -20.80 -1.92 -36.80
N VAL A 47 -20.59 -2.16 -35.50
CA VAL A 47 -20.13 -3.47 -35.05
C VAL A 47 -21.29 -4.17 -34.37
N SER A 48 -21.88 -5.11 -35.12
CA SER A 48 -22.86 -6.06 -34.66
C SER A 48 -22.25 -6.94 -33.57
N LEU A 49 -22.73 -6.82 -32.33
CA LEU A 49 -22.48 -7.81 -31.29
C LEU A 49 -23.43 -9.00 -31.52
N PRO A 50 -22.95 -10.26 -31.53
CA PRO A 50 -23.84 -11.40 -31.45
C PRO A 50 -24.43 -11.49 -30.03
N SER A 51 -25.73 -11.26 -29.95
CA SER A 51 -26.57 -11.57 -28.80
C SER A 51 -26.51 -13.07 -28.54
N ASN A 52 -25.91 -13.47 -27.42
CA ASN A 52 -26.02 -14.84 -26.92
C ASN A 52 -26.88 -14.81 -25.66
N ASP A 53 -28.19 -14.88 -25.87
CA ASP A 53 -29.16 -15.17 -24.83
C ASP A 53 -29.32 -16.70 -24.77
N GLU A 54 -28.58 -17.33 -23.87
CA GLU A 54 -28.91 -18.66 -23.37
C GLU A 54 -29.04 -18.59 -21.85
N ASN A 55 -30.24 -18.23 -21.43
CA ASN A 55 -31.03 -18.89 -20.41
C ASN A 55 -30.49 -20.28 -19.98
N VAL A 56 -29.58 -20.30 -19.01
CA VAL A 56 -29.28 -21.49 -18.20
C VAL A 56 -29.92 -21.32 -16.83
N LYS A 57 -31.14 -21.81 -16.68
CA LYS A 57 -31.73 -22.14 -15.37
C LYS A 57 -30.81 -23.16 -14.69
N LYS A 58 -30.05 -22.75 -13.68
CA LYS A 58 -29.36 -23.69 -12.76
C LYS A 58 -30.30 -24.04 -11.61
N PRO A 59 -30.53 -25.34 -11.32
CA PRO A 59 -31.27 -25.74 -10.15
C PRO A 59 -30.43 -25.52 -8.88
N VAL A 60 -31.11 -24.99 -7.87
CA VAL A 60 -30.87 -24.96 -6.41
C VAL A 60 -29.64 -25.77 -5.93
N HIS A 61 -28.59 -25.06 -5.50
CA HIS A 61 -27.33 -25.62 -5.00
C HIS A 61 -27.16 -25.33 -3.49
N HIS A 62 -28.10 -25.79 -2.65
CA HIS A 62 -28.00 -25.61 -1.19
C HIS A 62 -26.88 -26.45 -0.55
N GLU A 63 -26.44 -27.53 -1.20
CA GLU A 63 -25.36 -28.39 -0.72
C GLU A 63 -23.98 -27.78 -0.99
N SER A 64 -23.77 -27.18 -2.17
CA SER A 64 -22.48 -26.55 -2.53
C SER A 64 -22.08 -25.38 -1.61
N MET A 65 -23.06 -24.72 -1.00
CA MET A 65 -22.81 -23.62 -0.07
C MET A 65 -22.25 -24.13 1.25
N LYS A 66 -22.68 -25.31 1.71
CA LYS A 66 -22.15 -25.94 2.93
C LYS A 66 -20.70 -26.40 2.71
N ASP A 67 -20.43 -27.03 1.57
CA ASP A 67 -19.08 -27.45 1.19
C ASP A 67 -18.14 -26.24 1.04
N ALA A 68 -18.65 -25.13 0.50
CA ALA A 68 -17.91 -23.87 0.40
C ALA A 68 -17.61 -23.25 1.78
N ILE A 69 -18.58 -23.27 2.70
CA ILE A 69 -18.41 -22.77 4.08
C ILE A 69 -17.40 -23.63 4.83
N GLU A 70 -17.52 -24.96 4.77
CA GLU A 70 -16.57 -25.91 5.38
C GLU A 70 -15.16 -25.72 4.83
N THR A 71 -15.03 -25.50 3.52
CA THR A 71 -13.75 -25.19 2.87
C THR A 71 -13.15 -23.88 3.40
N ILE A 72 -13.97 -22.86 3.64
CA ILE A 72 -13.53 -21.56 4.16
C ILE A 72 -13.07 -21.70 5.62
N GLU A 73 -13.84 -22.40 6.45
CA GLU A 73 -13.51 -22.64 7.86
C GLU A 73 -12.21 -23.43 8.00
N SER A 74 -12.04 -24.51 7.22
CA SER A 74 -10.82 -25.30 7.20
C SER A 74 -9.59 -24.48 6.82
N ARG A 75 -9.71 -23.61 5.80
CA ARG A 75 -8.64 -22.68 5.40
C ARG A 75 -8.31 -21.66 6.48
N TYR A 76 -9.32 -21.12 7.15
CA TYR A 76 -9.13 -20.16 8.24
C TYR A 76 -8.39 -20.79 9.43
N HIS A 77 -8.78 -21.99 9.84
CA HIS A 77 -8.11 -22.72 10.91
C HIS A 77 -6.66 -23.09 10.58
N SER A 78 -6.41 -23.52 9.34
CA SER A 78 -5.06 -23.83 8.87
C SER A 78 -4.17 -22.59 8.88
N ALA A 79 -4.63 -21.48 8.30
CA ALA A 79 -3.89 -20.22 8.30
C ALA A 79 -3.63 -19.70 9.74
N LYS A 80 -4.59 -19.85 10.65
CA LYS A 80 -4.42 -19.46 12.05
C LYS A 80 -3.34 -20.31 12.76
N LYS A 81 -3.27 -21.60 12.46
CA LYS A 81 -2.24 -22.50 12.99
C LYS A 81 -0.86 -22.10 12.47
N ASP A 82 -0.74 -21.88 11.17
CA ASP A 82 0.52 -21.50 10.52
C ASP A 82 1.06 -20.17 11.08
N ILE A 83 0.16 -19.19 11.30
CA ILE A 83 0.54 -17.89 11.92
C ILE A 83 0.98 -18.06 13.37
N SER A 84 0.33 -18.95 14.13
CA SER A 84 0.71 -19.23 15.52
C SER A 84 2.06 -19.94 15.63
N GLU A 85 2.34 -20.86 14.71
CA GLU A 85 3.62 -21.58 14.64
C GLU A 85 4.75 -20.63 14.24
N LEU A 86 4.53 -19.82 13.21
CA LEU A 86 5.48 -18.80 12.76
C LEU A 86 5.75 -17.76 13.86
N GLY A 87 4.72 -17.36 14.61
CA GLY A 87 4.86 -16.45 15.76
C GLY A 87 5.71 -17.02 16.90
N ALA A 88 5.60 -18.33 17.15
CA ALA A 88 6.39 -19.03 18.18
C ALA A 88 7.86 -19.24 17.76
N GLU A 89 8.11 -19.51 16.47
CA GLU A 89 9.45 -19.65 15.91
C GLU A 89 10.20 -18.30 15.92
N ILE A 90 9.54 -17.22 15.50
CA ILE A 90 10.11 -15.86 15.53
C ILE A 90 10.40 -15.40 16.97
N GLY A 91 9.51 -15.70 17.92
CA GLY A 91 9.71 -15.38 19.33
C GLY A 91 10.91 -16.10 19.97
N SER A 92 11.22 -17.31 19.50
CA SER A 92 12.36 -18.10 20.01
C SER A 92 13.69 -17.70 19.37
N ALA A 93 13.69 -17.39 18.06
CA ALA A 93 14.90 -16.99 17.32
C ALA A 93 15.47 -15.61 17.74
N ILE A 94 14.67 -14.75 18.38
CA ILE A 94 15.11 -13.45 18.88
C ILE A 94 16.01 -13.59 20.13
N ASN A 95 15.89 -14.68 20.90
CA ASN A 95 16.63 -14.85 22.15
C ASN A 95 18.03 -15.48 21.99
N GLU A 96 18.33 -16.19 20.90
CA GLU A 96 19.63 -16.86 20.71
C GLU A 96 20.72 -15.99 20.07
N ASN A 97 20.37 -14.90 19.38
CA ASN A 97 21.34 -14.08 18.64
C ASN A 97 22.10 -13.04 19.51
N GLN A 98 22.00 -13.08 20.84
CA GLN A 98 22.76 -12.16 21.73
C GLN A 98 24.14 -12.67 22.16
N LEU A 99 24.51 -13.91 21.83
CA LEU A 99 25.79 -14.48 22.25
C LEU A 99 26.62 -14.91 21.02
N THR A 100 27.27 -13.96 20.36
CA THR A 100 28.55 -14.14 19.61
C THR A 100 28.72 -12.97 18.66
N ASN A 101 29.62 -12.03 18.99
CA ASN A 101 30.32 -11.20 18.01
C ASN A 101 31.48 -10.47 18.71
N GLN A 102 32.54 -11.21 19.01
CA GLN A 102 33.89 -10.66 19.17
C GLN A 102 34.79 -11.25 18.09
N ILE A 103 34.67 -10.76 16.85
CA ILE A 103 35.71 -10.91 15.83
C ILE A 103 35.70 -9.63 14.98
N GLU A 104 36.70 -8.78 15.19
CA GLU A 104 37.04 -7.66 14.31
C GLU A 104 37.77 -8.16 13.05
N PRO A 105 37.38 -7.70 11.85
CA PRO A 105 38.36 -7.49 10.80
C PRO A 105 38.36 -6.04 10.32
N LYS A 106 39.54 -5.42 10.45
CA LYS A 106 39.90 -4.15 9.84
C LYS A 106 39.92 -4.30 8.32
N SER A 107 38.93 -3.73 7.62
CA SER A 107 39.14 -3.19 6.27
C SER A 107 37.97 -2.28 5.86
N SER A 108 38.34 -1.07 5.48
CA SER A 108 37.54 -0.01 4.88
C SER A 108 36.45 -0.48 3.92
N LEU A 109 35.20 -0.11 4.22
CA LEU A 109 34.13 0.16 3.25
C LEU A 109 32.96 0.77 4.04
N HIS A 110 32.39 1.85 3.51
CA HIS A 110 31.32 2.66 4.09
C HIS A 110 30.41 1.87 5.05
N LYS A 111 30.55 2.16 6.35
CA LYS A 111 29.67 1.71 7.42
C LYS A 111 28.28 2.26 7.10
N ARG A 112 27.48 1.52 6.33
CA ARG A 112 26.03 1.73 6.27
C ARG A 112 25.58 1.64 7.71
N GLN A 113 25.30 2.78 8.32
CA GLN A 113 24.70 2.83 9.63
C GLN A 113 23.40 2.03 9.48
N LYS A 114 23.42 0.80 9.99
CA LYS A 114 22.21 0.03 10.22
C LYS A 114 21.52 0.76 11.36
N THR A 115 20.85 1.86 11.04
CA THR A 115 19.81 2.38 11.90
C THR A 115 18.82 1.22 11.93
N SER A 116 18.79 0.49 13.04
CA SER A 116 17.67 -0.39 13.37
C SER A 116 16.48 0.54 13.52
N ALA A 117 15.90 0.94 12.38
CA ALA A 117 14.73 1.79 12.35
C ALA A 117 13.67 0.99 13.10
N ALA A 118 13.28 1.48 14.28
CA ALA A 118 12.20 0.88 15.04
C ALA A 118 11.00 0.76 14.09
N ILE A 119 10.63 -0.46 13.74
CA ILE A 119 9.57 -0.71 12.77
C ILE A 119 8.26 -0.46 13.51
N ASN A 120 7.72 0.75 13.35
CA ASN A 120 6.40 1.08 13.85
C ASN A 120 5.34 0.40 12.97
N ARG A 121 4.21 0.00 13.57
CA ARG A 121 3.12 -0.69 12.89
C ARG A 121 2.58 0.14 11.71
N GLU A 122 2.43 1.45 11.92
CA GLU A 122 1.93 2.40 10.94
C GLU A 122 2.87 2.48 9.73
N ASN A 123 4.19 2.47 9.97
CA ASN A 123 5.21 2.49 8.92
C ASN A 123 5.20 1.20 8.10
N ALA A 124 4.95 0.05 8.74
CA ALA A 124 4.85 -1.23 8.04
C ALA A 124 3.59 -1.29 7.14
N VAL A 125 2.43 -0.84 7.66
CA VAL A 125 1.19 -0.75 6.87
C VAL A 125 1.37 0.22 5.70
N GLN A 126 1.94 1.39 5.93
CA GLN A 126 2.19 2.36 4.88
C GLN A 126 3.18 1.81 3.83
N GLY A 127 4.22 1.09 4.26
CA GLY A 127 5.14 0.39 3.35
C GLY A 127 4.45 -0.63 2.47
N PHE A 128 3.49 -1.40 3.01
CA PHE A 128 2.67 -2.32 2.24
C PHE A 128 1.81 -1.60 1.20
N ILE A 129 1.11 -0.52 1.60
CA ILE A 129 0.30 0.29 0.67
C ILE A 129 1.18 0.84 -0.46
N TRP A 130 2.36 1.37 -0.14
CA TRP A 130 3.29 1.85 -1.15
C TRP A 130 3.78 0.74 -2.08
N SER A 131 3.93 -0.50 -1.59
CA SER A 131 4.32 -1.64 -2.43
C SER A 131 3.27 -2.02 -3.46
N GLU A 132 1.98 -1.85 -3.11
CA GLU A 132 0.87 -2.08 -4.04
C GLU A 132 0.79 -0.96 -5.09
N ILE A 133 0.92 0.30 -4.67
CA ILE A 133 0.84 1.46 -5.56
C ILE A 133 2.02 1.51 -6.55
N LEU A 134 3.23 1.25 -6.06
CA LEU A 134 4.46 1.35 -6.87
C LEU A 134 4.72 0.08 -7.69
N GLY A 135 4.11 -1.05 -7.32
CA GLY A 135 4.32 -2.34 -7.95
C GLY A 135 5.68 -2.97 -7.58
N PRO A 136 6.11 -4.01 -8.33
CA PRO A 136 7.30 -4.77 -7.98
C PRO A 136 8.57 -3.90 -8.04
N PRO A 137 9.55 -4.14 -7.15
CA PRO A 137 10.75 -3.31 -7.08
C PRO A 137 11.56 -3.39 -8.39
N ARG A 138 12.18 -2.27 -8.78
CA ARG A 138 13.05 -2.17 -9.97
C ARG A 138 14.16 -3.21 -9.99
N SER A 139 14.60 -3.71 -8.84
CA SER A 139 15.57 -4.79 -8.72
C SER A 139 15.14 -6.09 -9.41
N LYS A 140 13.83 -6.35 -9.54
CA LYS A 140 13.29 -7.51 -10.29
C LYS A 140 13.40 -7.34 -11.81
N LYS A 141 13.55 -6.11 -12.31
CA LYS A 141 13.67 -5.78 -13.75
C LYS A 141 14.80 -4.77 -13.97
N PRO A 142 16.07 -5.17 -13.76
CA PRO A 142 17.21 -4.29 -14.02
C PRO A 142 17.25 -3.92 -15.51
N HIS A 143 17.50 -2.66 -15.83
CA HIS A 143 17.75 -2.28 -17.22
C HIS A 143 19.11 -2.83 -17.66
N SER A 144 19.11 -3.59 -18.74
CA SER A 144 20.35 -3.93 -19.42
C SER A 144 20.98 -2.64 -19.95
N ARG A 145 22.25 -2.41 -19.62
CA ARG A 145 23.02 -1.33 -20.24
C ARG A 145 23.33 -1.78 -21.65
N THR A 146 22.62 -1.24 -22.64
CA THR A 146 23.05 -1.37 -24.04
C THR A 146 24.43 -0.71 -24.14
N LYS A 147 25.47 -1.51 -24.38
CA LYS A 147 26.80 -0.99 -24.73
C LYS A 147 26.64 -0.15 -26.00
N ARG A 148 27.04 1.11 -25.91
CA ARG A 148 27.16 2.01 -27.06
C ARG A 148 28.55 1.84 -27.66
#